data_AF-A0A2V6FUC6-F1
#
_entry.id   AF-A0A2V6FUC6-F1
#
_cell.length_a   1.000
_cell.length_b   1.000
_cell.length_c   1.000
_cell.angle_alpha   90.00
_cell.angle_beta   90.00
_cell.angle_gamma   90.00
#
_symmetry.space_group_name_H-M   'P 1'
#
loop_
_entity.id
_entity.type
_entity.pdbx_description
1 polymer ?
#
loop_
_entity_poly.entity_id
_entity_poly.type
_entity_poly.pdbx_seq_one_letter_code
_entity_poly.pdbx_strand_id
1 'polypeptide(L)'
;QLDPYFVVGWVRLRDAASALDRRDDVEESVQRVRSITSGMFAGKTGLLNYALDYGRSDEARAALAEIMTRWPKDAAFAQTLLPWALGQSDVDPVKLRAAIADAPEGEASRYFIARQDIDGYNADIERPGAILQAYYFANLYSSRPAGHAMLRDPRVKAMIVRYGFPAYWREKGWPAGCRPIGETDFECGTDAALAH
;
A
#
# COMPACT_ATOMS: atom_id res chain seq x y z
N GLN A 1 30.65 7.59 4.39
CA GLN A 1 30.00 6.42 3.78
C GLN A 1 28.65 6.88 3.25
N LEU A 2 28.41 6.80 1.94
CA LEU A 2 27.19 7.34 1.30
C LEU A 2 26.04 6.32 1.21
N ASP A 3 26.33 5.06 1.55
CA ASP A 3 25.42 3.91 1.44
C ASP A 3 24.00 4.18 1.97
N PRO A 4 23.77 4.83 3.13
CA PRO A 4 22.41 5.12 3.60
C PRO A 4 21.62 6.07 2.69
N TYR A 5 22.29 7.05 2.07
CA TYR A 5 21.64 7.98 1.13
C TYR A 5 21.28 7.28 -0.17
N PHE A 6 22.12 6.34 -0.63
CA PHE A 6 21.83 5.53 -1.82
C PHE A 6 20.67 4.56 -1.58
N VAL A 7 20.52 3.99 -0.37
CA VAL A 7 19.35 3.15 -0.04
C VAL A 7 18.04 3.92 -0.18
N VAL A 8 17.97 5.13 0.36
CA VAL A 8 16.77 5.98 0.23
C VAL A 8 16.48 6.26 -1.24
N GLY A 9 17.51 6.56 -2.04
CA GLY A 9 17.37 6.73 -3.49
C GLY A 9 16.74 5.52 -4.18
N TRP A 10 17.23 4.31 -3.89
CA TRP A 10 16.67 3.07 -4.44
C TRP A 10 15.23 2.79 -3.98
N VAL A 11 14.87 3.14 -2.74
CA VAL A 11 13.47 3.07 -2.29
C VAL A 11 12.59 4.01 -3.11
N ARG A 12 13.04 5.24 -3.41
CA ARG A 12 12.27 6.17 -4.25
C ARG A 12 12.14 5.70 -5.70
N LEU A 13 13.19 5.11 -6.25
CA LEU A 13 13.14 4.52 -7.59
C LEU A 13 12.16 3.35 -7.64
N ARG A 14 12.17 2.48 -6.63
CA ARG A 14 11.17 1.41 -6.47
C ARG A 14 9.76 1.99 -6.44
N ASP A 15 9.49 2.99 -5.59
CA ASP A 15 8.15 3.59 -5.45
C ASP A 15 7.66 4.18 -6.79
N ALA A 16 8.54 4.88 -7.53
CA ALA A 16 8.23 5.43 -8.84
C ALA A 16 7.98 4.33 -9.89
N ALA A 17 8.80 3.28 -9.90
CA ALA A 17 8.63 2.13 -10.77
C ALA A 17 7.31 1.39 -10.47
N SER A 18 6.98 1.21 -9.19
CA SER A 18 5.70 0.65 -8.75
C SER A 18 4.53 1.51 -9.22
N ALA A 19 4.59 2.84 -9.12
CA ALA A 19 3.53 3.73 -9.60
C ALA A 19 3.30 3.66 -11.14
N LEU A 20 4.34 3.30 -11.89
CA LEU A 20 4.32 3.15 -13.36
C LEU A 20 4.13 1.70 -13.82
N ASP A 21 3.91 0.79 -12.88
CA ASP A 21 3.78 -0.65 -13.12
C ASP A 21 4.98 -1.29 -13.85
N ARG A 22 6.20 -0.81 -13.55
CA ARG A 22 7.44 -1.30 -14.16
C ARG A 22 8.09 -2.38 -13.31
N ARG A 23 7.60 -3.62 -13.45
CA ARG A 23 8.01 -4.77 -12.63
C ARG A 23 9.53 -4.98 -12.57
N ASP A 24 10.23 -4.89 -13.69
CA ASP A 24 11.68 -5.15 -13.73
C ASP A 24 12.49 -4.07 -12.99
N ASP A 25 12.09 -2.81 -13.14
CA ASP A 25 12.69 -1.68 -12.41
C ASP A 25 12.41 -1.79 -10.89
N VAL A 26 11.24 -2.32 -10.49
CA VAL A 26 10.92 -2.63 -9.09
C VAL A 26 11.86 -3.71 -8.56
N GLU A 27 12.04 -4.80 -9.32
CA GLU A 27 12.94 -5.88 -8.93
C GLU A 27 14.39 -5.39 -8.78
N GLU A 28 14.91 -4.65 -9.76
CA GLU A 28 16.26 -4.09 -9.68
C GLU A 28 16.41 -3.25 -8.42
N SER A 29 15.47 -2.33 -8.19
CA SER A 29 15.52 -1.44 -7.02
C SER A 29 15.50 -2.22 -5.70
N VAL A 30 14.67 -3.27 -5.60
CA VAL A 30 14.63 -4.17 -4.44
C VAL A 30 15.96 -4.89 -4.24
N GLN A 31 16.56 -5.41 -5.31
CA GLN A 31 17.87 -6.08 -5.25
C GLN A 31 18.97 -5.10 -4.79
N ARG A 32 18.94 -3.85 -5.26
CA ARG A 32 19.88 -2.81 -4.83
C ARG A 32 19.73 -2.46 -3.37
N VAL A 33 18.50 -2.27 -2.87
CA VAL A 33 18.24 -2.08 -1.43
C VAL A 33 18.81 -3.24 -0.62
N ARG A 34 18.54 -4.49 -1.01
CA ARG A 34 19.04 -5.69 -0.32
C ARG A 34 20.58 -5.75 -0.31
N SER A 35 21.24 -5.33 -1.39
CA SER A 35 22.70 -5.36 -1.50
C SER A 35 23.40 -4.37 -0.57
N ILE A 36 22.73 -3.27 -0.22
CA ILE A 36 23.28 -2.24 0.67
C ILE A 36 22.85 -2.50 2.13
N THR A 37 21.56 -2.77 2.35
CA THR A 37 20.98 -3.02 3.67
C THR A 37 20.04 -4.22 3.63
N SER A 38 20.61 -5.42 3.79
CA SER A 38 19.87 -6.70 3.76
C SER A 38 18.79 -6.82 4.84
N GLY A 39 18.89 -6.05 5.93
CA GLY A 39 17.94 -6.04 7.03
C GLY A 39 16.69 -5.18 6.80
N MET A 40 16.68 -4.29 5.80
CA MET A 40 15.61 -3.31 5.62
C MET A 40 14.34 -3.94 5.06
N PHE A 41 13.18 -3.68 5.70
CA PHE A 41 11.88 -4.18 5.24
C PHE A 41 11.58 -3.81 3.79
N ALA A 42 11.90 -2.59 3.36
CA ALA A 42 11.71 -2.16 1.97
C ALA A 42 12.38 -3.09 0.93
N GLY A 43 13.52 -3.69 1.28
CA GLY A 43 14.18 -4.72 0.47
C GLY A 43 13.54 -6.09 0.65
N LYS A 44 13.09 -6.46 1.84
CA LYS A 44 12.48 -7.77 2.11
C LYS A 44 11.10 -7.91 1.44
N THR A 45 10.20 -6.96 1.70
CA THR A 45 8.78 -7.01 1.32
C THR A 45 8.47 -6.29 0.01
N GLY A 46 9.42 -5.58 -0.60
CA GLY A 46 9.15 -4.70 -1.76
C GLY A 46 8.41 -5.38 -2.93
N LEU A 47 8.80 -6.60 -3.29
CA LEU A 47 8.12 -7.37 -4.35
C LEU A 47 6.73 -7.87 -3.92
N LEU A 48 6.57 -8.26 -2.65
CA LEU A 48 5.27 -8.67 -2.10
C LEU A 48 4.30 -7.48 -2.08
N ASN A 49 4.77 -6.32 -1.62
CA ASN A 49 4.00 -5.09 -1.56
C ASN A 49 3.55 -4.66 -2.96
N TYR A 50 4.47 -4.65 -3.92
CA TYR A 50 4.14 -4.37 -5.32
C TYR A 50 3.10 -5.34 -5.89
N ALA A 51 3.25 -6.64 -5.63
CA ALA A 51 2.28 -7.63 -6.11
C ALA A 51 0.89 -7.45 -5.47
N LEU A 52 0.82 -7.14 -4.17
CA LEU A 52 -0.43 -6.80 -3.48
C LEU A 52 -1.07 -5.54 -4.05
N ASP A 53 -0.27 -4.50 -4.27
CA ASP A 53 -0.73 -3.23 -4.83
C ASP A 53 -1.36 -3.41 -6.22
N TYR A 54 -0.93 -4.41 -6.99
CA TYR A 54 -1.46 -4.72 -8.32
C TYR A 54 -2.44 -5.92 -8.38
N GLY A 55 -2.83 -6.50 -7.23
CA GLY A 55 -3.71 -7.67 -7.17
C GLY A 55 -3.12 -8.95 -7.79
N ARG A 56 -1.79 -9.04 -7.93
CA ARG A 56 -1.07 -10.14 -8.60
C ARG A 56 -0.84 -11.30 -7.65
N SER A 57 -1.88 -12.09 -7.46
CA SER A 57 -1.93 -13.16 -6.46
C SER A 57 -0.78 -14.18 -6.56
N ASP A 58 -0.40 -14.60 -7.77
CA ASP A 58 0.70 -15.55 -7.97
C ASP A 58 2.07 -14.95 -7.65
N GLU A 59 2.31 -13.69 -8.06
CA GLU A 59 3.54 -12.96 -7.72
C GLU A 59 3.63 -12.71 -6.21
N ALA A 60 2.51 -12.39 -5.56
CA ALA A 60 2.46 -12.19 -4.12
C ALA A 60 2.80 -13.49 -3.36
N ARG A 61 2.27 -14.63 -3.81
CA ARG A 61 2.61 -15.95 -3.25
C ARG A 61 4.08 -16.29 -3.45
N ALA A 62 4.62 -16.05 -4.66
CA ALA A 62 6.03 -16.30 -4.95
C ALA A 62 6.96 -15.42 -4.10
N ALA A 63 6.66 -14.13 -3.99
CA ALA A 63 7.40 -13.20 -3.15
C ALA A 63 7.35 -13.59 -1.68
N LEU A 64 6.17 -14.00 -1.16
CA LEU A 64 6.06 -14.50 0.20
C LEU A 64 6.90 -15.76 0.42
N ALA A 65 6.91 -16.71 -0.52
CA ALA A 65 7.74 -17.91 -0.42
C ALA A 65 9.25 -17.58 -0.35
N GLU A 66 9.71 -16.57 -1.08
CA GLU A 66 11.09 -16.07 -0.97
C GLU A 66 11.37 -15.52 0.44
N ILE A 67 10.49 -14.66 0.96
CA ILE A 67 10.65 -14.04 2.29
C ILE A 67 10.63 -15.14 3.38
N MET A 68 9.73 -16.12 3.29
CA MET A 68 9.70 -17.26 4.22
C MET A 68 11.00 -18.06 4.21
N THR A 69 11.65 -18.19 3.05
CA THR A 69 12.92 -18.91 2.92
C THR A 69 14.10 -18.12 3.51
N ARG A 70 14.15 -16.81 3.26
CA ARG A 70 15.30 -15.96 3.62
C ARG A 70 15.17 -15.30 4.99
N TRP A 71 13.96 -14.93 5.37
CA TRP A 71 13.62 -14.15 6.56
C TRP A 71 12.32 -14.67 7.22
N PRO A 72 12.30 -15.94 7.70
CA PRO A 72 11.07 -16.58 8.19
C PRO A 72 10.39 -15.80 9.32
N LYS A 73 11.16 -15.15 10.21
CA LYS A 73 10.60 -14.32 11.29
C LYS A 73 9.86 -13.10 10.74
N ASP A 74 10.41 -12.45 9.72
CA ASP A 74 9.83 -11.26 9.10
C ASP A 74 8.67 -11.62 8.14
N ALA A 75 8.48 -12.90 7.82
CA ALA A 75 7.39 -13.39 6.98
C ALA A 75 6.12 -13.78 7.77
N ALA A 76 6.22 -13.91 9.11
CA ALA A 76 5.19 -14.57 9.92
C ALA A 76 3.82 -13.88 9.82
N PHE A 77 3.78 -12.55 9.92
CA PHE A 77 2.55 -11.79 9.73
C PHE A 77 1.98 -12.01 8.32
N ALA A 78 2.81 -11.91 7.29
CA ALA A 78 2.41 -12.01 5.89
C ALA A 78 1.89 -13.42 5.53
N GLN A 79 2.42 -14.47 6.18
CA GLN A 79 1.93 -15.84 6.05
C GLN A 79 0.47 -15.98 6.49
N THR A 80 0.06 -15.20 7.50
CA THR A 80 -1.32 -15.16 7.97
C THR A 80 -2.18 -14.23 7.14
N LEU A 81 -1.67 -13.02 6.83
CA LEU A 81 -2.47 -11.99 6.18
C LEU A 81 -2.68 -12.22 4.68
N LEU A 82 -1.74 -12.84 3.96
CA LEU A 82 -1.87 -12.99 2.51
C LEU A 82 -3.07 -13.87 2.10
N PRO A 83 -3.27 -15.09 2.63
CA PRO A 83 -4.43 -15.91 2.27
C PRO A 83 -5.76 -15.24 2.63
N TRP A 84 -5.82 -14.54 3.76
CA TRP A 84 -6.98 -13.76 4.17
C TRP A 84 -7.28 -12.62 3.18
N ALA A 85 -6.27 -11.84 2.83
CA ALA A 85 -6.40 -10.71 1.91
C ALA A 85 -6.88 -11.14 0.52
N LEU A 86 -6.42 -12.32 0.06
CA LEU A 86 -6.84 -12.90 -1.21
C LEU A 86 -8.21 -13.62 -1.15
N GLY A 87 -8.90 -13.60 -0.01
CA GLY A 87 -10.20 -14.27 0.17
C GLY A 87 -10.12 -15.80 0.12
N GLN A 88 -8.94 -16.37 0.34
CA GLN A 88 -8.68 -17.82 0.24
C GLN A 88 -8.88 -18.56 1.57
N SER A 89 -8.98 -17.82 2.67
CA SER A 89 -9.15 -18.39 4.00
C SER A 89 -9.92 -17.43 4.91
N ASP A 90 -10.91 -17.98 5.61
CA ASP A 90 -11.48 -17.35 6.79
C ASP A 90 -10.54 -17.57 7.96
N VAL A 91 -9.58 -16.66 8.10
CA VAL A 91 -8.63 -16.69 9.21
C VAL A 91 -9.37 -16.38 10.51
N ASP A 92 -9.11 -17.20 11.53
CA ASP A 92 -9.62 -16.98 12.88
C ASP A 92 -9.39 -15.51 13.33
N PRO A 93 -10.42 -14.79 13.83
CA PRO A 93 -10.30 -13.38 14.15
C PRO A 93 -9.22 -13.05 15.19
N VAL A 94 -8.89 -13.96 16.10
CA VAL A 94 -7.81 -13.76 17.08
C VAL A 94 -6.46 -13.82 16.37
N LYS A 95 -6.25 -14.82 15.50
CA LYS A 95 -5.04 -14.93 14.68
C LYS A 95 -4.87 -13.75 13.73
N LEU A 96 -5.94 -13.30 13.10
CA LEU A 96 -5.91 -12.15 12.20
C LEU A 96 -5.47 -10.89 12.95
N ARG A 97 -6.06 -10.60 14.12
CA ARG A 97 -5.66 -9.46 14.96
C ARG A 97 -4.20 -9.55 15.42
N ALA A 98 -3.74 -10.74 15.79
CA ALA A 98 -2.35 -10.95 16.18
C ALA A 98 -1.38 -10.67 15.02
N ALA A 99 -1.70 -11.15 13.81
CA ALA A 99 -0.88 -10.89 12.62
C ALA A 99 -0.88 -9.40 12.21
N ILE A 100 -2.01 -8.70 12.32
CA ILE A 100 -2.07 -7.24 12.10
C ILE A 100 -1.19 -6.50 13.12
N ALA A 101 -1.21 -6.92 14.39
CA ALA A 101 -0.40 -6.30 15.44
C ALA A 101 1.11 -6.57 15.29
N ASP A 102 1.48 -7.72 14.73
CA ASP A 102 2.87 -8.12 14.47
C ASP A 102 3.44 -7.51 13.18
N ALA A 103 2.57 -7.06 12.26
CA ALA A 103 2.99 -6.42 11.02
C ALA A 103 3.77 -5.11 11.32
N PRO A 104 4.84 -4.81 10.57
CA PRO A 104 5.52 -3.53 10.67
C PRO A 104 4.54 -2.37 10.42
N GLU A 105 4.82 -1.21 11.03
CA GLU A 105 3.94 -0.04 10.94
C GLU A 105 3.61 0.32 9.49
N GLY A 106 2.30 0.37 9.18
CA GLY A 106 1.79 0.66 7.84
C GLY A 106 1.80 -0.50 6.85
N GLU A 107 2.35 -1.68 7.19
CA GLU A 107 2.33 -2.84 6.28
C GLU A 107 0.95 -3.51 6.20
N ALA A 108 0.21 -3.57 7.31
CA ALA A 108 -1.12 -4.18 7.36
C ALA A 108 -2.12 -3.53 6.38
N SER A 109 -1.99 -2.21 6.17
CA SER A 109 -2.80 -1.43 5.23
C SER A 109 -2.89 -2.05 3.84
N ARG A 110 -1.80 -2.63 3.29
CA ARG A 110 -1.82 -3.26 1.95
C ARG A 110 -2.72 -4.48 1.86
N TYR A 111 -2.81 -5.23 2.95
CA TYR A 111 -3.66 -6.42 3.03
C TYR A 111 -5.14 -6.05 3.14
N PHE A 112 -5.47 -5.01 3.92
CA PHE A 112 -6.83 -4.47 3.95
C PHE A 112 -7.26 -3.96 2.58
N ILE A 113 -6.36 -3.25 1.87
CA ILE A 113 -6.64 -2.75 0.53
C ILE A 113 -6.84 -3.89 -0.47
N ALA A 114 -5.94 -4.88 -0.48
CA ALA A 114 -6.09 -6.06 -1.33
C ALA A 114 -7.39 -6.83 -1.05
N ARG A 115 -7.82 -6.86 0.22
CA ARG A 115 -9.12 -7.45 0.63
C ARG A 115 -10.32 -6.57 0.31
N GLN A 116 -10.10 -5.29 0.05
CA GLN A 116 -11.12 -4.24 0.01
C GLN A 116 -11.91 -4.12 1.32
N ASP A 117 -11.27 -4.41 2.44
CA ASP A 117 -11.84 -4.25 3.78
C ASP A 117 -11.69 -2.79 4.24
N ILE A 118 -12.67 -1.97 3.89
CA ILE A 118 -12.69 -0.53 4.17
C ILE A 118 -12.77 -0.24 5.67
N ASP A 119 -13.55 -1.02 6.42
CA ASP A 119 -13.71 -0.77 7.86
C ASP A 119 -12.43 -1.14 8.60
N GLY A 120 -11.81 -2.26 8.24
CA GLY A 120 -10.49 -2.67 8.74
C GLY A 120 -9.40 -1.66 8.37
N TYR A 121 -9.37 -1.19 7.12
CA TYR A 121 -8.43 -0.17 6.67
C TYR A 121 -8.56 1.14 7.46
N ASN A 122 -9.79 1.63 7.64
CA ASN A 122 -10.04 2.85 8.41
C ASN A 122 -9.58 2.70 9.86
N ALA A 123 -9.89 1.57 10.50
CA ALA A 123 -9.46 1.30 11.87
C ALA A 123 -7.94 1.20 12.00
N ASP A 124 -7.26 0.57 11.03
CA ASP A 124 -5.80 0.46 11.00
C ASP A 124 -5.12 1.83 10.88
N ILE A 125 -5.65 2.73 10.04
CA ILE A 125 -5.09 4.07 9.88
C ILE A 125 -5.38 4.97 11.10
N GLU A 126 -6.55 4.83 11.73
CA GLU A 126 -6.91 5.64 12.89
C GLU A 126 -6.03 5.36 14.12
N ARG A 127 -5.61 4.10 14.32
CA ARG A 127 -4.87 3.70 15.52
C ARG A 127 -3.50 4.40 15.67
N PRO A 128 -2.64 4.52 14.62
CA PRO A 128 -1.39 5.30 14.69
C PRO A 128 -1.58 6.81 14.56
N GLY A 129 -2.78 7.27 14.18
CA GLY A 129 -3.13 8.68 14.09
C GLY A 129 -2.41 9.40 12.95
N ALA A 130 -1.99 10.64 13.21
CA ALA A 130 -1.57 11.60 12.18
C ALA A 130 -0.52 11.06 11.19
N ILE A 131 0.38 10.16 11.63
CA ILE A 131 1.42 9.58 10.77
C ILE A 131 0.79 8.80 9.63
N LEU A 132 -0.07 7.81 9.91
CA LEU A 132 -0.69 7.00 8.85
C LEU A 132 -1.84 7.75 8.15
N GLN A 133 -2.50 8.68 8.83
CA GLN A 133 -3.52 9.54 8.20
C GLN A 133 -2.96 10.33 7.01
N ALA A 134 -1.71 10.79 7.10
CA ALA A 134 -1.02 11.47 6.00
C ALA A 134 -0.83 10.57 4.76
N TYR A 135 -0.75 9.25 4.95
CA TYR A 135 -0.61 8.26 3.87
C TYR A 135 -1.95 7.66 3.40
N TYR A 136 -3.07 8.05 4.00
CA TYR A 136 -4.39 7.44 3.72
C TYR A 136 -4.73 7.44 2.22
N PHE A 137 -4.73 8.63 1.60
CA PHE A 137 -4.99 8.73 0.16
C PHE A 137 -3.89 8.04 -0.67
N ALA A 138 -2.62 8.24 -0.32
CA ALA A 138 -1.49 7.74 -1.10
C ALA A 138 -1.51 6.21 -1.21
N ASN A 139 -1.77 5.51 -0.11
CA ASN A 139 -1.86 4.05 -0.08
C ASN A 139 -2.99 3.53 -0.99
N LEU A 140 -4.18 4.14 -0.92
CA LEU A 140 -5.29 3.76 -1.81
C LEU A 140 -5.01 4.10 -3.27
N TYR A 141 -4.38 5.24 -3.53
CA TYR A 141 -4.09 5.72 -4.88
C TYR A 141 -2.97 4.93 -5.57
N SER A 142 -2.02 4.37 -4.82
CA SER A 142 -0.96 3.50 -5.33
C SER A 142 -1.43 2.08 -5.64
N SER A 143 -2.50 1.60 -5.01
CA SER A 143 -2.96 0.22 -5.18
C SER A 143 -4.10 0.12 -6.20
N ARG A 144 -3.88 -0.64 -7.29
CA ARG A 144 -4.79 -0.83 -8.42
C ARG A 144 -5.07 -2.32 -8.66
N PRO A 145 -6.32 -2.75 -8.90
CA PRO A 145 -7.53 -1.92 -8.97
C PRO A 145 -8.17 -1.66 -7.61
N ALA A 146 -7.77 -2.39 -6.55
CA ALA A 146 -8.51 -2.47 -5.30
C ALA A 146 -8.62 -1.13 -4.55
N GLY A 147 -7.49 -0.43 -4.37
CA GLY A 147 -7.48 0.88 -3.71
C GLY A 147 -8.23 1.95 -4.52
N HIS A 148 -8.11 1.92 -5.84
CA HIS A 148 -8.89 2.80 -6.74
C HIS A 148 -10.39 2.55 -6.64
N ALA A 149 -10.82 1.30 -6.49
CA ALA A 149 -12.22 0.99 -6.22
C ALA A 149 -12.67 1.51 -4.85
N MET A 150 -11.84 1.38 -3.82
CA MET A 150 -12.13 1.91 -2.48
C MET A 150 -12.26 3.43 -2.46
N LEU A 151 -11.50 4.17 -3.28
CA LEU A 151 -11.61 5.64 -3.39
C LEU A 151 -13.00 6.14 -3.80
N ARG A 152 -13.86 5.27 -4.36
CA ARG A 152 -15.25 5.58 -4.72
C ARG A 152 -16.25 5.34 -3.58
N ASP A 153 -15.85 4.67 -2.50
CA ASP A 153 -16.75 4.35 -1.39
C ASP A 153 -17.01 5.59 -0.50
N PRO A 154 -18.28 5.88 -0.13
CA PRO A 154 -18.61 7.03 0.71
C PRO A 154 -17.89 7.06 2.06
N ARG A 155 -17.60 5.90 2.67
CA ARG A 155 -16.86 5.80 3.93
C ARG A 155 -15.43 6.27 3.76
N VAL A 156 -14.78 5.89 2.65
CA VAL A 156 -13.42 6.34 2.31
C VAL A 156 -13.41 7.83 2.00
N LYS A 157 -14.39 8.30 1.21
CA LYS A 157 -14.55 9.73 0.90
C LYS A 157 -14.70 10.58 2.16
N ALA A 158 -15.47 10.11 3.15
CA ALA A 158 -15.62 10.77 4.43
C ALA A 158 -14.27 10.91 5.18
N MET A 159 -13.42 9.87 5.15
CA MET A 159 -12.10 9.93 5.76
C MET A 159 -11.15 10.88 5.01
N ILE A 160 -11.17 10.87 3.67
CA ILE A 160 -10.37 11.81 2.86
C ILE A 160 -10.74 13.27 3.18
N VAL A 161 -12.04 13.57 3.33
CA VAL A 161 -12.50 14.90 3.77
C VAL A 161 -12.03 15.20 5.19
N ARG A 162 -12.23 14.27 6.12
CA ARG A 162 -11.85 14.42 7.54
C ARG A 162 -10.37 14.71 7.72
N TYR A 163 -9.50 14.11 6.90
CA TYR A 163 -8.06 14.32 6.93
C TYR A 163 -7.59 15.55 6.14
N GLY A 164 -8.51 16.32 5.54
CA GLY A 164 -8.20 17.62 4.93
C GLY A 164 -7.62 17.56 3.52
N PHE A 165 -7.56 16.38 2.89
CA PHE A 165 -6.99 16.23 1.54
C PHE A 165 -7.64 17.15 0.49
N PRO A 166 -8.99 17.28 0.39
CA PRO A 166 -9.59 18.13 -0.63
C PRO A 166 -9.33 19.62 -0.43
N ALA A 167 -9.14 20.07 0.81
CA ALA A 167 -8.77 21.47 1.08
C ALA A 167 -7.38 21.76 0.54
N TYR A 168 -6.43 20.85 0.81
CA TYR A 168 -5.07 20.94 0.26
C TYR A 168 -5.05 20.87 -1.27
N TRP A 169 -5.82 19.96 -1.89
CA TRP A 169 -5.86 19.83 -3.35
C TRP A 169 -6.49 21.02 -4.07
N ARG A 170 -7.47 21.70 -3.47
CA ARG A 170 -8.01 22.95 -4.02
C ARG A 170 -6.95 24.05 -4.05
N GLU A 171 -6.10 24.12 -3.04
CA GLU A 171 -5.04 25.13 -2.95
C GLU A 171 -3.83 24.80 -3.84
N LYS A 172 -3.41 23.54 -3.88
CA LYS A 172 -2.13 23.12 -4.46
C LYS A 172 -2.26 22.36 -5.79
N GLY A 173 -3.49 22.02 -6.19
CA GLY A 173 -3.76 21.21 -7.37
C GLY A 173 -4.24 19.80 -7.01
N TRP A 174 -5.09 19.27 -7.90
CA TRP A 174 -5.70 17.95 -7.74
C TRP A 174 -4.76 16.84 -8.23
N PRO A 175 -4.71 15.67 -7.55
CA PRO A 175 -4.07 14.48 -8.09
C PRO A 175 -4.69 14.10 -9.44
N ALA A 176 -3.89 13.59 -10.38
CA ALA A 176 -4.34 13.34 -11.76
C ALA A 176 -5.56 12.39 -11.87
N GLY A 177 -5.79 11.52 -10.88
CA GLY A 177 -6.97 10.63 -10.84
C GLY A 177 -8.13 11.14 -10.00
N CYS A 178 -8.14 12.42 -9.63
CA CYS A 178 -9.19 13.05 -8.85
C CYS A 178 -9.55 14.42 -9.43
N ARG A 179 -10.80 14.85 -9.27
CA ARG A 179 -11.27 16.18 -9.71
C ARG A 179 -12.37 16.73 -8.79
N PRO A 180 -12.52 18.07 -8.71
CA PRO A 180 -13.62 18.66 -7.97
C PRO A 180 -14.96 18.39 -8.66
N ILE A 181 -16.01 18.30 -7.84
CA ILE A 181 -17.41 18.34 -8.27
C ILE A 181 -18.04 19.52 -7.54
N GLY A 182 -18.22 20.63 -8.27
CA GLY A 182 -18.63 21.88 -7.66
C GLY A 182 -17.65 22.37 -6.59
N GLU A 183 -18.15 23.13 -5.62
CA GLU A 183 -17.29 23.81 -4.64
C GLU A 183 -16.88 22.91 -3.48
N THR A 184 -17.76 22.00 -3.03
CA THR A 184 -17.59 21.25 -1.79
C THR A 184 -17.26 19.78 -2.01
N ASP A 185 -17.48 19.25 -3.21
CA ASP A 185 -17.38 17.83 -3.49
C ASP A 185 -16.24 17.46 -4.45
N PHE A 186 -15.96 16.16 -4.58
CA PHE A 186 -14.95 15.61 -5.49
C PHE A 186 -15.21 14.15 -5.83
N GLU A 187 -14.55 13.69 -6.90
CA GLU A 187 -14.46 12.27 -7.24
C GLU A 187 -13.01 11.86 -7.50
N CYS A 188 -12.74 10.57 -7.28
CA CYS A 188 -11.47 9.92 -7.58
C CYS A 188 -11.73 8.57 -8.25
N GLY A 189 -10.88 8.17 -9.19
CA GLY A 189 -10.96 6.89 -9.88
C GLY A 189 -10.44 6.93 -11.31
N THR A 190 -10.24 5.75 -11.92
CA THR A 190 -9.64 5.57 -13.26
C THR A 190 -10.31 6.37 -14.38
N ASP A 191 -11.58 6.72 -14.23
CA ASP A 191 -12.36 7.43 -15.25
C ASP A 191 -12.06 8.94 -15.30
N ALA A 192 -11.51 9.51 -14.21
CA ALA A 192 -11.09 10.91 -14.16
C ALA A 192 -9.76 11.15 -14.91
N ALA A 193 -8.92 10.12 -15.06
CA ALA A 193 -7.62 10.21 -15.74
C ALA A 193 -7.72 10.13 -17.27
N LEU A 194 -8.87 9.71 -17.82
CA LEU A 194 -9.11 9.59 -19.27
C LEU A 194 -9.79 10.82 -19.89
N ALA A 195 -10.05 11.86 -19.09
CA ALA A 195 -10.74 13.08 -19.52
C ALA A 195 -9.78 14.21 -19.98
N HIS A 196 -8.48 13.93 -20.14
CA HIS A 196 -7.47 14.89 -20.60
C HIS A 196 -6.60 14.34 -21.72
#